data_AF-A0A969L6B3-F1
#
_entry.id   AF-A0A969L6B3-F1
#
_cell.length_a   1.000
_cell.length_b   1.000
_cell.length_c   1.000
_cell.angle_alpha   90.00
_cell.angle_beta   90.00
_cell.angle_gamma   90.00
#
_symmetry.space_group_name_H-M   'P 1'
#
loop_
_entity.id
_entity.type
_entity.pdbx_description
1 polymer ?
#
loop_
_entity_poly.entity_id
_entity_poly.type
_entity_poly.pdbx_seq_one_letter_code
_entity_poly.pdbx_strand_id
1 'polypeptide(L)'
;MDNNPGMDYFCILYSTEKLNLNDILQRMKSASGNFMQRLQQSIGDKLMPPYEVQYESGETIAFKGMSKDKTVVPIVVAINHLK
;
A
#
# COMPACT_ATOMS: atom_id res chain seq x y z
N MET A 1 -6.47 -20.42 -2.07
CA MET A 1 -7.31 -19.31 -2.55
C MET A 1 -8.74 -19.71 -2.22
N ASP A 2 -9.46 -18.88 -1.47
CA ASP A 2 -10.81 -19.20 -0.99
C ASP A 2 -11.86 -18.97 -2.09
N ASN A 3 -13.07 -19.49 -1.93
CA ASN A 3 -14.15 -19.42 -2.94
C ASN A 3 -14.86 -18.05 -2.98
N ASN A 4 -14.17 -16.95 -2.66
CA ASN A 4 -14.75 -15.61 -2.61
C ASN A 4 -14.28 -14.78 -3.82
N PRO A 5 -15.14 -14.59 -4.85
CA PRO A 5 -14.81 -13.73 -5.98
C PRO A 5 -14.59 -12.29 -5.49
N GLY A 6 -13.49 -11.68 -5.90
CA GLY A 6 -13.11 -10.36 -5.42
C GLY A 6 -11.74 -9.89 -5.90
N MET A 7 -11.33 -8.72 -5.42
CA MET A 7 -9.99 -8.20 -5.64
C MET A 7 -9.12 -8.55 -4.43
N ASP A 8 -8.10 -9.37 -4.66
CA ASP A 8 -7.03 -9.60 -3.70
C ASP A 8 -5.96 -8.53 -3.87
N TYR A 9 -5.45 -8.00 -2.76
CA TYR A 9 -4.39 -6.98 -2.77
C TYR A 9 -3.16 -7.52 -2.06
N PHE A 10 -2.06 -7.66 -2.80
CA PHE A 10 -0.74 -7.86 -2.21
C PHE A 10 -0.08 -6.49 -2.04
N CYS A 11 0.12 -6.07 -0.79
CA CYS A 11 0.71 -4.78 -0.47
C CYS A 11 2.04 -4.94 0.26
N ILE A 12 3.09 -4.38 -0.33
CA ILE A 12 4.41 -4.27 0.27
C ILE A 12 4.57 -2.82 0.70
N LEU A 13 4.94 -2.61 1.97
CA LEU A 13 5.27 -1.29 2.51
C LEU A 13 6.78 -1.20 2.65
N TYR A 14 7.41 -0.40 1.79
CA TYR A 14 8.79 0.00 1.98
C TYR A 14 8.82 1.24 2.86
N SER A 15 9.55 1.21 3.96
CA SER A 15 9.60 2.29 4.94
C SER A 15 11.02 2.58 5.38
N THR A 16 11.37 3.86 5.45
CA THR A 16 12.65 4.32 6.05
C THR A 16 12.62 4.35 7.57
N GLU A 17 11.45 4.17 8.17
CA GLU A 17 11.23 4.10 9.61
C GLU A 17 10.51 2.81 10.03
N LYS A 18 10.59 2.47 11.31
CA LYS A 18 9.89 1.29 11.84
C LYS A 18 8.38 1.53 11.85
N LEU A 19 7.65 0.62 11.20
CA LEU A 19 6.18 0.63 11.19
C LEU A 19 5.60 -0.23 12.31
N ASN A 20 4.53 0.26 12.95
CA ASN A 20 3.71 -0.56 13.82
C ASN A 20 2.60 -1.24 13.00
N LEU A 21 2.92 -2.41 12.45
CA LEU A 21 1.99 -3.14 11.58
C LEU A 21 0.69 -3.52 12.28
N ASN A 22 0.71 -3.80 13.59
CA ASN A 22 -0.52 -4.14 14.32
C ASN A 22 -1.50 -2.97 14.36
N ASP A 23 -1.00 -1.76 14.62
CA ASP A 23 -1.82 -0.54 14.62
C ASP A 23 -2.31 -0.21 13.20
N ILE A 24 -1.43 -0.31 12.19
CA ILE A 24 -1.83 -0.11 10.78
C ILE A 24 -2.94 -1.09 10.39
N LEU A 25 -2.80 -2.37 10.70
CA LEU A 25 -3.80 -3.39 10.39
C LEU A 25 -5.12 -3.15 11.14
N GLN A 26 -5.06 -2.73 12.40
CA GLN A 26 -6.25 -2.41 13.19
C GLN A 26 -7.01 -1.22 12.59
N ARG A 27 -6.29 -0.14 12.25
CA ARG A 27 -6.86 1.04 11.58
C ARG A 27 -7.42 0.69 10.22
N MET A 28 -6.74 -0.16 9.44
CA MET A 28 -7.26 -0.60 8.15
C MET A 28 -8.58 -1.34 8.37
N LYS A 29 -8.67 -2.26 9.33
CA LYS A 29 -9.91 -3.01 9.64
C LYS A 29 -11.07 -2.11 10.05
N SER A 30 -10.84 -1.00 10.75
CA SER A 30 -11.89 -0.06 11.16
C SER A 30 -12.20 1.03 10.13
N ALA A 31 -11.27 1.34 9.23
CA ALA A 31 -11.45 2.34 8.18
C ALA A 31 -12.47 1.89 7.12
N SER A 32 -13.21 2.86 6.58
CA SER A 32 -14.20 2.66 5.52
C SER A 32 -13.63 3.05 4.15
N GLY A 33 -14.20 2.46 3.10
CA GLY A 33 -13.80 2.70 1.71
C GLY A 33 -13.04 1.54 1.08
N ASN A 34 -12.51 1.78 -0.12
CA ASN A 34 -11.72 0.79 -0.83
C ASN A 34 -10.34 0.57 -0.19
N PHE A 35 -9.60 -0.44 -0.65
CA PHE A 35 -8.28 -0.80 -0.10
C PHE A 35 -7.33 0.40 0.01
N MET A 36 -7.18 1.18 -1.07
CA MET A 36 -6.26 2.33 -1.12
C MET A 36 -6.70 3.45 -0.17
N GLN A 37 -8.00 3.73 -0.08
CA GLN A 37 -8.55 4.71 0.85
C GLN A 37 -8.28 4.30 2.31
N ARG A 38 -8.48 3.02 2.63
CA ARG A 38 -8.22 2.48 3.98
C ARG A 38 -6.73 2.50 4.31
N LEU A 39 -5.87 2.18 3.35
CA LEU A 39 -4.42 2.23 3.50
C LEU A 39 -3.95 3.67 3.81
N GLN A 40 -4.45 4.65 3.04
CA GLN A 40 -4.13 6.06 3.24
C GLN A 40 -4.64 6.58 4.59
N GLN A 41 -5.85 6.23 5.02
CA GLN A 41 -6.37 6.59 6.34
C GLN A 41 -5.55 5.97 7.49
N SER A 42 -4.96 4.78 7.27
CA SER A 42 -4.26 4.04 8.33
C SER A 42 -2.82 4.51 8.54
N ILE A 43 -2.12 4.81 7.44
CA ILE A 43 -0.73 5.29 7.47
C ILE A 43 -0.68 6.82 7.60
N GLY A 44 -1.69 7.51 7.09
CA GLY A 44 -1.82 8.97 7.16
C GLY A 44 -0.76 9.68 6.32
N ASP A 45 -0.27 10.80 6.85
CA ASP A 45 0.64 11.70 6.14
C ASP A 45 2.01 11.08 5.84
N LYS A 46 2.35 9.95 6.46
CA LYS A 46 3.59 9.20 6.19
C LYS A 46 3.59 8.48 4.84
N LEU A 47 2.40 8.24 4.26
CA LEU A 47 2.26 7.52 3.00
C LEU A 47 2.63 8.44 1.84
N MET A 48 3.66 8.07 1.07
CA MET A 48 4.00 8.76 -0.16
C MET A 48 2.83 8.67 -1.15
N PRO A 49 2.35 9.81 -1.67
CA PRO A 49 1.31 9.81 -2.67
C PRO A 49 1.88 9.30 -4.00
N PRO A 50 1.04 8.78 -4.90
CA PRO A 50 1.50 8.21 -6.16
C PRO A 50 2.35 9.15 -7.01
N TYR A 51 2.09 10.46 -6.96
CA TYR A 51 2.84 11.45 -7.74
C TYR A 51 4.28 11.72 -7.22
N GLU A 52 4.62 11.29 -6.00
CA GLU A 52 5.99 11.37 -5.45
C GLU A 52 6.79 10.07 -5.66
N VAL A 53 6.18 9.06 -6.29
CA VAL A 53 6.78 7.75 -6.55
C VAL A 53 6.86 7.51 -8.05
N GLN A 54 8.08 7.37 -8.56
CA GLN A 54 8.33 6.92 -9.92
C GLN A 54 8.57 5.41 -9.89
N TYR A 55 7.60 4.65 -10.38
CA TYR A 55 7.76 3.21 -10.57
C TYR A 55 8.50 2.95 -11.89
N GLU A 56 9.52 2.11 -11.84
CA GLU A 56 10.29 1.72 -13.02
C GLU A 56 9.70 0.45 -13.61
N SER A 57 9.48 0.44 -14.92
CA SER A 57 9.05 -0.75 -15.66
C SER A 57 10.26 -1.66 -15.95
N GLY A 58 10.13 -2.96 -15.69
CA GLY A 58 11.18 -3.94 -15.99
C GLY A 58 10.88 -5.32 -15.40
N GLU A 59 11.90 -6.18 -15.39
CA GLU A 59 11.81 -7.53 -14.82
C GLU A 59 11.85 -7.57 -13.29
N THR A 60 12.22 -6.45 -12.66
CA THR A 60 12.34 -6.31 -11.21
C THR A 60 11.41 -5.23 -10.66
N ILE A 61 11.05 -5.35 -9.38
CA ILE A 61 10.33 -4.30 -8.66
C ILE A 61 11.33 -3.18 -8.34
N ALA A 62 11.26 -2.07 -9.07
CA ALA A 62 12.10 -0.90 -8.88
C ALA A 62 11.25 0.37 -8.79
N PHE A 63 11.61 1.26 -7.88
CA PHE A 63 10.94 2.55 -7.70
C PHE A 63 11.90 3.59 -7.13
N LYS A 64 11.61 4.86 -7.40
CA LYS A 64 12.25 6.02 -6.78
C LYS A 64 11.20 6.88 -6.12
N GLY A 65 11.32 7.05 -4.81
CA GLY A 65 10.50 7.99 -4.03
C GLY A 65 11.37 9.16 -3.59
N MET A 66 10.90 10.39 -3.81
CA MET A 66 11.52 11.58 -3.24
C MET A 66 10.47 12.41 -2.49
N SER A 67 10.64 12.51 -1.18
CA SER A 67 9.75 13.30 -0.32
C SER A 67 10.54 13.94 0.82
N LYS A 68 10.00 15.01 1.41
CA LYS A 68 10.63 15.71 2.54
C LYS A 68 10.25 15.08 3.88
N ASP A 69 9.00 14.64 4.00
CA ASP A 69 8.33 14.29 5.25
C ASP A 69 7.65 12.91 5.20
N LYS A 70 7.50 12.33 4.00
CA LYS A 70 6.86 11.03 3.81
C LYS A 70 7.90 9.92 3.72
N THR A 71 7.61 8.82 4.40
CA THR A 71 8.58 7.77 4.71
C THR A 71 8.20 6.41 4.17
N VAL A 72 6.94 6.25 3.72
CA VAL A 72 6.37 4.96 3.32
C VAL A 72 5.98 4.95 1.85
N VAL A 73 6.61 4.08 1.05
CA VAL A 73 6.20 3.80 -0.33
C VAL A 73 5.36 2.53 -0.36
N PRO A 74 4.08 2.60 -0.80
CA PRO A 74 3.27 1.41 -1.02
C PRO A 74 3.53 0.83 -2.42
N ILE A 75 3.73 -0.48 -2.49
CA ILE A 75 3.69 -1.24 -3.74
C ILE A 75 2.50 -2.18 -3.64
N VAL A 76 1.51 -1.98 -4.51
CA VAL A 76 0.23 -2.68 -4.43
C VAL A 76 0.01 -3.44 -5.73
N VAL A 77 -0.12 -4.75 -5.62
CA VAL A 77 -0.54 -5.63 -6.72
C VAL A 77 -1.98 -6.02 -6.47
N ALA A 78 -2.87 -5.57 -7.34
CA ALA A 78 -4.27 -5.94 -7.32
C ALA A 78 -4.46 -7.15 -8.23
N ILE A 79 -4.84 -8.28 -7.65
CA ILE A 79 -5.12 -9.53 -8.35
C ILE A 79 -6.63 -9.66 -8.44
N ASN A 80 -7.14 -9.71 -9.66
CA ASN A 80 -8.55 -9.96 -9.87
C ASN A 80 -8.80 -11.46 -9.76
N HIS A 81 -9.42 -11.89 -8.66
CA HIS A 81 -9.85 -13.26 -8.47
C HIS A 81 -11.20 -13.45 -9.19
N LEU A 82 -11.11 -13.58 -10.52
CA LEU A 82 -12.22 -14.05 -11.34
C LEU A 82 -12.22 -15.57 -11.24
N LYS A 83 -13.24 -16.09 -10.52
CA LYS A 83 -13.67 -17.50 -10.45
C LYS A 83 -12.74 -18.58 -11.00
#